data_AF-A0A7M5VD28-F1
#
_entry.id   AF-A0A7M5VD28-F1
#
_cell.length_a   1.000
_cell.length_b   1.000
_cell.length_c   1.000
_cell.angle_alpha   90.00
_cell.angle_beta   90.00
_cell.angle_gamma   90.00
#
_symmetry.space_group_name_H-M   'P 1'
#
loop_
_entity.id
_entity.type
_entity.pdbx_description
1 polymer ?
#
loop_
_entity_poly.entity_id
_entity_poly.type
_entity_poly.pdbx_seq_one_letter_code
_entity_poly.pdbx_strand_id
1 'polypeptide(L)'
;MAARIRNETWKDNEALKFKIEEYILQGLQRNEIISYLKRDFEEYSWTPRTLKRRMNHFNIERNDPSVSIEDVKEAVESEMRGPGSLLGYRAFHLKIRQEYGLKVKRDLVYAAMVDVDYESVKRRQPRRGEKKQKQEFQSCGPNWLF
;
A
#
# COMPACT_ATOMS: atom_id res chain seq x y z
N MET A 1 -31.37 -14.93 4.28
CA MET A 1 -30.53 -13.77 4.64
C MET A 1 -30.44 -13.70 6.15
N ALA A 2 -29.29 -14.05 6.74
CA ALA A 2 -29.12 -14.03 8.19
C ALA A 2 -29.27 -12.60 8.74
N ALA A 3 -30.05 -12.46 9.81
CA ALA A 3 -30.24 -11.19 10.51
C ALA A 3 -28.87 -10.69 11.00
N ARG A 4 -28.44 -9.52 10.52
CA ARG A 4 -27.13 -8.96 10.84
C ARG A 4 -27.15 -8.42 12.27
N ILE A 5 -26.70 -9.23 13.20
CA ILE A 5 -26.69 -8.90 14.63
C ILE A 5 -25.74 -7.73 14.86
N ARG A 6 -26.18 -6.70 15.59
CA ARG A 6 -25.36 -5.57 16.07
C ARG A 6 -24.46 -6.02 17.24
N ASN A 7 -23.86 -7.20 17.15
CA ASN A 7 -23.07 -7.75 18.24
C ASN A 7 -21.81 -6.91 18.48
N GLU A 8 -21.53 -6.63 19.75
CA GLU A 8 -20.32 -5.97 20.21
C GLU A 8 -19.16 -6.95 20.45
N THR A 9 -19.40 -8.25 20.25
CA THR A 9 -18.44 -9.36 20.46
C THR A 9 -17.12 -9.21 19.68
N TRP A 10 -17.09 -8.37 18.65
CA TRP A 10 -15.87 -8.08 17.91
C TRP A 10 -14.85 -7.22 18.69
N LYS A 11 -15.26 -6.52 19.77
CA LYS A 11 -14.38 -5.63 20.54
C LYS A 11 -13.22 -6.38 21.19
N ASP A 12 -13.48 -7.59 21.67
CA ASP A 12 -12.49 -8.42 22.38
C ASP A 12 -11.81 -9.44 21.45
N ASN A 13 -12.08 -9.38 20.14
CA ASN A 13 -11.53 -10.35 19.19
C ASN A 13 -10.13 -9.93 18.72
N GLU A 14 -9.11 -10.50 19.36
CA GLU A 14 -7.69 -10.24 19.02
C GLU A 14 -7.32 -10.73 17.62
N ALA A 15 -7.87 -11.86 17.16
CA ALA A 15 -7.61 -12.38 15.82
C ALA A 15 -8.10 -11.41 14.74
N LEU A 16 -9.24 -10.75 14.98
CA LEU A 16 -9.75 -9.72 14.08
C LEU A 16 -8.84 -8.51 14.05
N LYS A 17 -8.37 -8.04 15.21
CA LYS A 17 -7.43 -6.93 15.32
C LYS A 17 -6.17 -7.22 14.50
N PHE A 18 -5.55 -8.38 14.73
CA PHE A 18 -4.33 -8.81 14.04
C PHE A 18 -4.52 -8.86 12.53
N LYS A 19 -5.63 -9.44 12.03
CA LYS A 19 -5.91 -9.49 10.59
C LYS A 19 -6.09 -8.12 9.96
N ILE A 20 -6.75 -7.19 10.65
CA ILE A 20 -6.89 -5.82 10.17
C ILE A 20 -5.52 -5.13 10.08
N GLU A 21 -4.66 -5.30 11.09
CA GLU A 21 -3.29 -4.75 11.07
C GLU A 21 -2.46 -5.34 9.92
N GLU A 22 -2.50 -6.66 9.75
CA GLU A 22 -1.82 -7.37 8.66
C GLU A 22 -2.21 -6.81 7.29
N TYR A 23 -3.51 -6.65 7.02
CA TYR A 23 -3.96 -6.11 5.74
C TYR A 23 -3.56 -4.65 5.51
N ILE A 24 -3.47 -3.86 6.59
CA ILE A 24 -3.03 -2.46 6.50
C ILE A 24 -1.53 -2.37 6.20
N LEU A 25 -0.71 -3.25 6.81
CA LEU A 25 0.71 -3.37 6.51
C LEU A 25 0.94 -3.84 5.08
N GLN A 26 0.13 -4.77 4.58
CA GLN A 26 0.13 -5.20 3.18
C GLN A 26 -0.29 -4.09 2.19
N GLY A 27 -0.78 -2.94 2.66
CA GLY A 27 -1.13 -1.81 1.80
C GLY A 27 -2.48 -1.93 1.08
N LEU A 28 -3.31 -2.90 1.44
CA LEU A 28 -4.59 -3.20 0.79
C LEU A 28 -5.59 -2.03 0.87
N GLN A 29 -6.29 -1.76 -0.22
CA GLN A 29 -7.33 -0.72 -0.26
C GLN A 29 -8.50 -1.09 0.66
N ARG A 30 -9.23 -0.06 1.12
CA ARG A 30 -10.32 -0.25 2.09
C ARG A 30 -11.42 -1.20 1.59
N ASN A 31 -11.70 -1.19 0.28
CA ASN A 31 -12.68 -2.11 -0.31
C ASN A 31 -12.16 -3.54 -0.38
N GLU A 32 -10.86 -3.71 -0.65
CA GLU A 32 -10.20 -5.02 -0.69
C GLU A 32 -10.18 -5.64 0.72
N ILE A 33 -9.82 -4.85 1.74
CA ILE A 33 -9.90 -5.27 3.15
C ILE A 33 -11.31 -5.76 3.49
N ILE A 34 -12.34 -5.04 3.05
CA ILE A 34 -13.74 -5.45 3.28
C ILE A 34 -14.06 -6.77 2.59
N SER A 35 -13.59 -7.01 1.36
CA SER A 35 -13.82 -8.28 0.68
C SER A 35 -13.14 -9.45 1.40
N TYR A 36 -11.91 -9.27 1.89
CA TYR A 36 -11.22 -10.31 2.65
C TYR A 36 -11.87 -10.57 4.00
N LEU A 37 -12.23 -9.51 4.73
CA LEU A 37 -12.90 -9.64 6.04
C LEU A 37 -14.29 -10.29 5.92
N LYS A 38 -15.00 -10.09 4.81
CA LYS A 38 -16.27 -10.79 4.55
C LYS A 38 -16.09 -12.29 4.39
N ARG A 39 -14.97 -12.73 3.82
CA ARG A 39 -14.63 -14.15 3.63
C ARG A 39 -14.18 -14.79 4.94
N ASP A 40 -13.31 -14.09 5.69
CA ASP A 40 -12.66 -14.68 6.87
C ASP A 40 -13.52 -14.52 8.14
N PHE A 41 -14.43 -13.52 8.18
CA PHE A 41 -15.30 -13.24 9.32
C PHE A 41 -16.75 -12.97 8.86
N GLU A 42 -17.43 -14.03 8.41
CA GLU A 42 -18.82 -13.98 7.93
C GLU A 42 -19.83 -13.55 9.01
N GLU A 43 -19.49 -13.78 10.28
CA GLU A 43 -20.30 -13.45 11.46
C GLU A 43 -20.62 -11.96 11.58
N TYR A 44 -19.80 -11.10 10.98
CA TYR A 44 -19.90 -9.66 11.13
C TYR A 44 -20.36 -8.93 9.87
N SER A 45 -21.11 -7.84 10.08
CA SER A 45 -21.48 -6.94 8.98
C SER A 45 -20.33 -5.98 8.60
N TRP A 46 -19.82 -6.16 7.39
CA TRP A 46 -18.74 -5.34 6.83
C TRP A 46 -19.24 -4.30 5.83
N THR A 47 -19.03 -3.04 6.19
CA THR A 47 -19.20 -1.85 5.37
C THR A 47 -18.01 -0.94 5.62
N PRO A 48 -17.72 0.05 4.74
CA PRO A 48 -16.67 1.02 5.01
C PRO A 48 -16.82 1.70 6.38
N ARG A 49 -18.06 2.01 6.77
CA ARG A 49 -18.35 2.63 8.07
C ARG A 49 -18.03 1.70 9.25
N THR A 50 -18.45 0.43 9.19
CA THR A 50 -18.16 -0.53 10.28
C THR A 50 -16.67 -0.81 10.38
N LEU A 51 -15.96 -0.94 9.25
CA LEU A 51 -14.50 -1.09 9.26
C LEU A 51 -13.81 0.09 9.95
N LYS A 52 -14.15 1.34 9.58
CA LYS A 52 -13.56 2.53 10.24
C LYS A 52 -13.88 2.60 11.72
N ARG A 53 -15.12 2.28 12.13
CA ARG A 53 -15.48 2.24 13.56
C ARG A 53 -14.61 1.25 14.34
N ARG A 54 -14.38 0.07 13.77
CA ARG A 54 -13.58 -0.99 14.40
C ARG A 54 -12.09 -0.63 14.44
N MET A 55 -11.56 -0.10 13.34
CA MET A 55 -10.18 0.43 13.30
C MET A 55 -9.96 1.50 14.38
N ASN A 56 -10.88 2.45 14.51
CA ASN A 56 -10.79 3.48 15.56
C ASN A 56 -10.85 2.88 16.97
N HIS A 57 -11.67 1.84 17.20
CA HIS A 57 -11.73 1.19 18.50
C HIS A 57 -10.42 0.50 18.87
N PHE A 58 -9.77 -0.16 17.90
CA PHE A 58 -8.46 -0.77 18.08
C PHE A 58 -7.30 0.23 18.00
N ASN A 59 -7.59 1.52 17.81
CA ASN A 59 -6.61 2.59 17.59
C ASN A 59 -5.64 2.30 16.42
N ILE A 60 -6.13 1.63 15.37
CA ILE A 60 -5.35 1.28 14.19
C ILE A 60 -5.52 2.36 13.13
N GLU A 61 -4.43 3.08 12.87
CA GLU A 61 -4.36 4.02 11.77
C GLU A 61 -3.60 3.44 10.57
N ARG A 62 -3.85 4.00 9.38
CA ARG A 62 -3.15 3.57 8.14
C ARG A 62 -1.79 4.22 7.99
N ASN A 63 -1.63 5.39 8.60
CA ASN A 63 -0.41 6.18 8.61
C ASN A 63 -0.22 6.62 10.06
N ASP A 64 0.90 6.26 10.66
CA ASP A 64 1.19 6.64 12.03
C ASP A 64 2.05 7.93 11.99
N PRO A 65 1.57 9.06 12.55
CA PRO A 65 2.30 10.32 12.53
C PRO A 65 3.49 10.34 13.49
N SER A 66 3.56 9.38 14.42
CA SER A 66 4.63 9.25 15.42
C SER A 66 5.89 8.56 14.89
N VAL A 67 5.90 8.11 13.64
CA VAL A 67 7.06 7.46 13.04
C VAL A 67 8.21 8.47 12.93
N SER A 68 9.37 8.12 13.48
CA SER A 68 10.57 8.94 13.44
C SER A 68 11.05 9.13 12.00
N ILE A 69 11.49 10.33 11.66
CA ILE A 69 11.96 10.63 10.30
C ILE A 69 13.29 9.91 10.05
N GLU A 70 14.10 9.77 11.11
CA GLU A 70 15.38 9.08 11.13
C GLU A 70 15.22 7.60 10.75
N ASP A 71 14.26 6.89 11.34
CA ASP A 71 13.99 5.48 11.04
C ASP A 71 13.59 5.28 9.57
N VAL A 72 12.83 6.23 9.01
CA VAL A 72 12.46 6.18 7.59
C VAL A 72 13.67 6.38 6.71
N LYS A 73 14.58 7.31 7.06
CA LYS A 73 15.80 7.54 6.29
C LYS A 73 16.70 6.32 6.32
N GLU A 74 16.90 5.70 7.49
CA GLU A 74 17.70 4.47 7.62
C GLU A 74 17.10 3.30 6.81
N ALA A 75 15.77 3.14 6.86
CA ALA A 75 15.08 2.14 6.05
C ALA A 75 15.24 2.41 4.54
N VAL A 76 15.17 3.68 4.12
CA VAL A 76 15.36 4.08 2.71
C VAL A 76 16.80 3.83 2.26
N GLU A 77 17.79 4.19 3.07
CA GLU A 77 19.21 4.01 2.75
C GLU A 77 19.57 2.53 2.64
N SER A 78 19.12 1.71 3.60
CA SER A 78 19.39 0.27 3.59
C SER A 78 18.77 -0.41 2.36
N GLU A 79 17.55 -0.03 1.98
CA GLU A 79 16.90 -0.52 0.76
C GLU A 79 17.54 -0.02 -0.54
N MET A 80 18.01 1.23 -0.56
CA MET A 80 18.68 1.82 -1.72
C MET A 80 20.05 1.20 -1.99
N ARG A 81 20.77 0.75 -0.96
CA ARG A 81 22.02 -0.02 -1.14
C ARG A 81 21.77 -1.40 -1.75
N GLY A 82 20.56 -1.92 -1.60
CA GLY A 82 20.15 -3.24 -2.09
C GLY A 82 19.33 -3.21 -3.38
N PRO A 83 18.51 -4.24 -3.62
CA PRO A 83 17.67 -4.35 -4.82
C PRO A 83 16.53 -3.31 -4.86
N GLY A 84 16.25 -2.63 -3.74
CA GLY A 84 15.28 -1.54 -3.66
C GLY A 84 15.64 -0.35 -4.55
N SER A 85 16.92 -0.21 -4.93
CA SER A 85 17.34 0.77 -5.93
C SER A 85 16.63 0.59 -7.26
N LEU A 86 16.28 -0.61 -7.71
CA LEU A 86 15.61 -0.79 -9.01
C LEU A 86 14.10 -0.52 -8.95
N LEU A 87 13.55 -0.38 -7.74
CA LEU A 87 12.12 -0.34 -7.51
C LEU A 87 11.55 1.07 -7.80
N GLY A 88 10.33 1.12 -8.34
CA GLY A 88 9.62 2.40 -8.47
C GLY A 88 9.14 2.91 -7.12
N TYR A 89 8.98 4.24 -6.96
CA TYR A 89 8.62 4.85 -5.65
C TYR A 89 7.36 4.25 -5.00
N ARG A 90 6.37 3.80 -5.79
CA ARG A 90 5.14 3.18 -5.27
C ARG A 90 5.41 1.82 -4.65
N ALA A 91 6.20 1.00 -5.33
CA ALA A 91 6.56 -0.32 -4.83
C ALA A 91 7.59 -0.20 -3.70
N PHE A 92 8.47 0.81 -3.72
CA PHE A 92 9.38 1.14 -2.62
C PHE A 92 8.64 1.51 -1.33
N HIS A 93 7.63 2.37 -1.42
CA HIS A 93 6.74 2.68 -0.30
C HIS A 93 6.04 1.44 0.27
N LEU A 94 5.58 0.53 -0.60
CA LEU A 94 4.95 -0.71 -0.18
C LEU A 94 5.96 -1.63 0.53
N LYS A 95 7.17 -1.75 -0.01
CA LYS A 95 8.25 -2.55 0.58
C LYS A 95 8.62 -2.07 1.98
N ILE A 96 8.78 -0.75 2.17
CA ILE A 96 9.04 -0.16 3.50
C ILE A 96 7.95 -0.55 4.50
N ARG A 97 6.68 -0.52 4.10
CA ARG A 97 5.58 -0.93 4.99
C ARG A 97 5.63 -2.40 5.37
N GLN A 98 6.00 -3.27 4.44
CA GLN A 98 5.97 -4.72 4.62
C GLN A 98 7.19 -5.22 5.40
N GLU A 99 8.40 -4.80 5.02
CA GLU A 99 9.66 -5.28 5.60
C GLU A 99 9.97 -4.60 6.95
N TYR A 100 9.78 -3.29 7.03
CA TYR A 100 10.12 -2.50 8.23
C TYR A 100 8.91 -2.23 9.13
N GLY A 101 7.69 -2.59 8.69
CA GLY A 101 6.46 -2.35 9.44
C GLY A 101 6.08 -0.87 9.57
N LEU A 102 6.75 0.04 8.84
CA LEU A 102 6.60 1.48 9.02
C LEU A 102 5.36 2.02 8.29
N LYS A 103 4.35 2.48 9.03
CA LYS A 103 3.12 3.07 8.47
C LYS A 103 3.32 4.52 8.02
N VAL A 104 4.11 4.72 6.97
CA VAL A 104 4.54 6.05 6.52
C VAL A 104 3.67 6.57 5.37
N LYS A 105 3.52 7.90 5.29
CA LYS A 105 2.94 8.57 4.11
C LYS A 105 3.86 8.42 2.90
N ARG A 106 3.28 8.15 1.73
CA ARG A 106 4.04 7.96 0.49
C ARG A 106 4.90 9.17 0.13
N ASP A 107 4.38 10.38 0.36
CA ASP A 107 5.08 11.61 -0.01
C ASP A 107 6.33 11.83 0.86
N LEU A 108 6.29 11.38 2.13
CA LEU A 108 7.44 11.44 3.03
C LEU A 108 8.54 10.46 2.61
N VAL A 109 8.17 9.25 2.19
CA VAL A 109 9.12 8.29 1.60
C VAL A 109 9.75 8.87 0.33
N TYR A 110 8.95 9.52 -0.52
CA TYR A 110 9.47 10.13 -1.74
C TYR A 110 10.48 11.26 -1.43
N ALA A 111 10.17 12.13 -0.46
CA ALA A 111 11.10 13.15 0.00
C ALA A 111 12.41 12.53 0.52
N ALA A 112 12.32 11.50 1.37
CA ALA A 112 13.49 10.79 1.88
C ALA A 112 14.32 10.13 0.76
N MET A 113 13.67 9.53 -0.24
CA MET A 113 14.38 8.97 -1.42
C MET A 113 15.12 10.05 -2.21
N VAL A 114 14.51 11.23 -2.37
CA VAL A 114 15.11 12.38 -3.06
C VAL A 114 16.32 12.91 -2.30
N ASP A 115 16.22 12.99 -0.97
CA ASP A 115 17.32 13.43 -0.11
C ASP A 115 18.51 12.47 -0.16
N VAL A 116 18.25 11.15 -0.22
CA VAL A 116 19.31 10.11 -0.28
C VAL A 116 19.94 10.03 -1.67
N ASP A 117 19.14 9.97 -2.74
CA ASP A 117 19.64 9.84 -4.12
C ASP A 117 18.73 10.52 -5.14
N TYR A 118 18.95 11.83 -5.29
CA TYR A 118 18.24 12.67 -6.26
C TYR A 118 18.42 12.19 -7.70
N GLU A 119 19.63 11.79 -8.09
CA GLU A 119 19.96 11.43 -9.48
C GLU A 119 19.21 10.17 -9.93
N SER A 120 19.16 9.16 -9.06
CA SER A 120 18.39 7.95 -9.29
C SER A 120 16.91 8.20 -9.49
N VAL A 121 16.33 9.08 -8.68
CA VAL A 121 14.91 9.44 -8.78
C VAL A 121 14.65 10.22 -10.06
N LYS A 122 15.52 11.17 -10.41
CA LYS A 122 15.41 11.98 -11.64
C LYS A 122 15.46 11.15 -12.91
N ARG A 123 16.33 10.13 -12.97
CA ARG A 123 16.41 9.20 -14.12
C ARG A 123 15.12 8.42 -14.35
N ARG A 124 14.37 8.12 -13.28
CA ARG A 124 13.08 7.39 -13.34
C ARG A 124 11.89 8.29 -13.61
N GLN A 125 12.06 9.61 -13.44
CA GLN A 125 10.97 10.54 -13.66
C GLN A 125 10.56 10.46 -15.14
N PRO A 126 9.25 10.28 -15.44
CA PRO A 126 8.81 10.27 -16.83
C PRO A 126 9.18 11.62 -17.44
N ARG A 127 9.97 11.59 -18.52
CA ARG A 127 10.32 12.77 -19.30
C ARG A 127 9.05 13.31 -19.93
N ARG A 128 8.42 14.29 -19.28
CA ARG A 128 7.21 14.96 -19.76
C ARG A 128 7.53 15.58 -21.12
N GLY A 129 6.83 15.15 -22.17
CA GLY A 129 6.96 15.69 -23.53
C GLY A 129 7.80 14.83 -24.48
N GLU A 130 8.71 14.00 -23.98
CA GLU A 130 9.36 12.96 -24.78
C GLU A 130 8.42 11.77 -24.89
N LYS A 131 7.42 11.88 -25.77
CA LYS A 131 6.69 10.70 -26.23
C LYS A 131 7.75 9.71 -26.72
N LYS A 132 7.79 8.51 -26.14
CA LYS A 132 8.51 7.39 -26.79
C LYS A 132 8.05 7.40 -28.24
N GLN A 133 8.98 7.50 -29.18
CA GLN A 133 8.63 7.49 -30.60
C GLN A 133 7.70 6.29 -30.81
N LYS A 134 6.52 6.56 -31.37
CA LYS A 134 5.56 5.52 -31.67
C LYS A 134 6.23 4.64 -32.71
N GLN A 135 6.71 3.46 -32.29
CA GLN A 135 7.26 2.51 -33.23
C GLN A 135 6.10 2.05 -34.13
N GLU A 136 6.32 2.11 -35.43
CA GLU A 136 5.43 1.46 -36.38
C GLU A 136 5.55 -0.05 -36.14
N PHE A 137 4.46 -0.66 -35.67
CA PHE A 137 4.40 -2.11 -35.56
C PHE A 137 4.49 -2.66 -36.99
N GLN A 138 5.63 -3.24 -37.35
CA GLN A 138 5.81 -3.87 -38.67
C GLN A 138 5.04 -5.19 -38.79
N SER A 139 4.62 -5.77 -37.66
CA SER A 139 3.80 -6.98 -37.66
C SER A 139 2.35 -6.66 -37.98
N CYS A 140 1.83 -7.24 -39.05
CA CYS A 140 0.41 -7.28 -39.34
C CYS A 140 -0.34 -7.93 -38.16
N GLY A 141 -1.32 -7.22 -37.60
CA GLY A 141 -2.13 -7.74 -36.50
C GLY A 141 -3.07 -8.88 -36.93
N PRO A 142 -3.76 -9.52 -35.97
CA PRO A 142 -4.63 -10.69 -36.25
C PRO A 142 -5.81 -10.41 -37.20
N ASN A 143 -6.20 -9.13 -37.37
CA ASN A 143 -7.26 -8.69 -38.27
C ASN A 143 -6.72 -8.11 -39.59
N TRP A 144 -5.46 -8.35 -39.93
CA TRP A 144 -4.92 -7.93 -41.22
C TRP A 144 -5.50 -8.81 -42.33
N LEU A 145 -6.45 -8.26 -43.08
CA LEU A 145 -6.98 -8.87 -44.29
C LEU A 145 -6.04 -8.52 -45.45
N PHE A 146 -5.65 -9.54 -46.21
CA PHE A 146 -4.74 -9.45 -47.36
C PHE A 146 -5.28 -8.57 -48.48
#